data_AF-A0AA40SSA8-F1
#
_entry.id   AF-A0AA40SSA8-F1
#
_cell.length_a   1.000
_cell.length_b   1.000
_cell.length_c   1.000
_cell.angle_alpha   90.00
_cell.angle_beta   90.00
_cell.angle_gamma   90.00
#
_symmetry.space_group_name_H-M   'P 1'
#
loop_
_entity.id
_entity.type
_entity.pdbx_description
1 polymer ?
#
loop_
_entity_poly.entity_id
_entity_poly.type
_entity_poly.pdbx_seq_one_letter_code
_entity_poly.pdbx_strand_id
1 'polypeptide(L)'
;MLIYFVRDEGISLKQHRGVETIDANILFLLVRSSVEPVAQAFSALKQMNVWVHNAYDREIDIQNESIFVFQLRGHSWSLIYKPHIFSRRLYLTEEDACSISELLNTSAIFYAGSDTCGTLEYHLYSNGVSQEKLSFEEGIKKEFQSQLRQVEARNIKSAYAFTMNFIREQDAYIPCLIEAEGLSPGQRTTLRIEDLMPNEVERMDYLAQQ
;
A
#
# COMPACT_ATOMS: atom_id res chain seq x y z
N MET A 1 -9.70 -2.26 17.15
CA MET A 1 -8.58 -2.07 16.21
C MET A 1 -8.14 -0.62 16.35
N LEU A 2 -6.86 -0.36 16.58
CA LEU A 2 -6.32 1.01 16.58
C LEU A 2 -5.17 1.08 15.56
N ILE A 3 -5.50 1.61 14.38
CA ILE A 3 -4.54 1.96 13.34
C ILE A 3 -4.58 3.48 13.24
N TYR A 4 -3.44 4.13 13.41
CA TYR A 4 -3.30 5.57 13.35
C TYR A 4 -2.82 6.01 11.98
N PHE A 5 -3.48 7.02 11.42
CA PHE A 5 -3.03 7.72 10.23
C PHE A 5 -2.15 8.90 10.65
N VAL A 6 -0.84 8.71 10.62
CA VAL A 6 0.09 9.80 10.95
C VAL A 6 0.29 10.66 9.72
N ARG A 7 0.16 11.98 9.88
CA ARG A 7 0.40 12.96 8.82
C ARG A 7 0.86 14.30 9.36
N ASP A 8 1.52 15.07 8.50
CA ASP A 8 1.73 16.49 8.73
C ASP A 8 0.39 17.27 8.74
N GLU A 9 0.22 18.14 9.73
CA GLU A 9 -0.96 19.00 9.83
C GLU A 9 -0.90 20.19 8.84
N GLY A 10 -2.07 20.68 8.43
CA GLY A 10 -2.19 21.95 7.69
C GLY A 10 -2.22 21.83 6.17
N ILE A 11 -2.05 20.63 5.61
CA ILE A 11 -2.25 20.37 4.17
C ILE A 11 -3.48 19.47 3.99
N SER A 12 -4.32 19.78 3.00
CA SER A 12 -5.46 18.93 2.67
C SER A 12 -4.98 17.58 2.14
N LEU A 13 -5.50 16.46 2.66
CA LEU A 13 -5.10 15.10 2.22
C LEU A 13 -5.18 14.90 0.70
N LYS A 14 -6.14 15.55 0.03
CA LYS A 14 -6.27 15.53 -1.43
C LYS A 14 -5.01 15.99 -2.18
N GLN A 15 -4.18 16.82 -1.55
CA GLN A 15 -2.97 17.41 -2.11
C GLN A 15 -1.71 16.63 -1.73
N HIS A 16 -1.77 15.68 -0.80
CA HIS A 16 -0.61 14.90 -0.40
C HIS A 16 -0.12 14.04 -1.56
N ARG A 17 1.19 14.03 -1.78
CA ARG A 17 1.87 13.20 -2.78
C ARG A 17 3.26 12.82 -2.28
N GLY A 18 3.70 11.61 -2.62
CA GLY A 18 4.95 11.07 -2.14
C GLY A 18 4.76 10.07 -1.00
N VAL A 19 5.78 9.93 -0.17
CA VAL A 19 5.76 9.07 1.01
C VAL A 19 5.61 9.96 2.24
N GLU A 20 4.71 9.62 3.15
CA GLU A 20 4.52 10.42 4.37
C GLU A 20 5.74 10.35 5.30
N THR A 21 6.26 9.15 5.56
CA THR A 21 7.48 8.95 6.33
C THR A 21 8.23 7.70 5.89
N ILE A 22 9.53 7.69 6.14
CA ILE A 22 10.41 6.52 6.01
C ILE A 22 10.72 5.89 7.38
N ASP A 23 10.27 6.52 8.47
CA ASP A 23 10.54 6.12 9.85
C ASP A 23 9.48 5.13 10.37
N ALA A 24 9.00 4.25 9.50
CA ALA A 24 8.06 3.19 9.85
C ALA A 24 8.22 1.99 8.91
N ASN A 25 7.91 0.81 9.43
CA ASN A 25 7.77 -0.41 8.62
C ASN A 25 6.44 -0.35 7.86
N ILE A 26 6.52 -0.12 6.55
CA ILE A 26 5.35 0.10 5.69
C ILE A 26 5.43 -0.86 4.50
N LEU A 27 4.30 -1.48 4.18
CA LEU A 27 4.16 -2.26 2.96
C LEU A 27 2.77 -2.02 2.36
N PHE A 28 2.75 -1.59 1.10
CA PHE A 28 1.52 -1.40 0.32
C PHE A 28 1.68 -1.95 -1.09
N LEU A 29 0.55 -2.36 -1.66
CA LEU A 29 0.37 -2.33 -3.11
C LEU A 29 -0.51 -1.12 -3.45
N LEU A 30 -0.07 -0.28 -4.35
CA LEU A 30 -0.88 0.80 -4.91
C LEU A 30 -1.32 0.37 -6.30
N VAL A 31 -2.61 0.49 -6.61
CA VAL A 31 -3.16 0.12 -7.92
C VAL A 31 -3.93 1.30 -8.48
N ARG A 32 -3.62 1.70 -9.71
CA ARG A 32 -4.23 2.85 -10.37
C ARG A 32 -5.60 2.50 -10.93
N SER A 33 -6.53 2.20 -10.04
CA SER A 33 -7.93 1.89 -10.32
C SER A 33 -8.77 2.14 -9.06
N SER A 34 -10.10 2.15 -9.21
CA SER A 34 -11.02 2.30 -8.08
C SER A 34 -11.05 1.05 -7.20
N VAL A 35 -11.54 1.16 -5.96
CA VAL A 35 -11.52 0.07 -4.98
C VAL A 35 -12.21 -1.21 -5.47
N GLU A 36 -13.35 -1.10 -6.16
CA GLU A 36 -14.15 -2.25 -6.61
C GLU A 36 -13.36 -3.25 -7.49
N PRO A 37 -12.82 -2.85 -8.66
CA PRO A 37 -12.04 -3.77 -9.50
C PRO A 37 -10.76 -4.25 -8.81
N VAL A 38 -10.14 -3.43 -7.96
CA VAL A 38 -8.94 -3.81 -7.21
C VAL A 38 -9.26 -4.90 -6.20
N ALA A 39 -10.32 -4.71 -5.41
CA ALA A 39 -10.78 -5.66 -4.42
C ALA A 39 -11.22 -6.98 -5.09
N GLN A 40 -11.94 -6.90 -6.21
CA GLN A 40 -12.34 -8.09 -6.98
C GLN A 40 -11.13 -8.88 -7.51
N ALA A 41 -10.18 -8.21 -8.17
CA ALA A 41 -8.99 -8.85 -8.72
C ALA A 41 -8.12 -9.47 -7.63
N PHE A 42 -7.91 -8.75 -6.52
CA PHE A 42 -7.10 -9.23 -5.42
C PHE A 42 -7.79 -10.38 -4.67
N SER A 43 -9.10 -10.31 -4.48
CA SER A 43 -9.91 -11.38 -3.88
C SER A 43 -9.77 -12.67 -4.69
N ALA A 44 -9.81 -12.59 -6.02
CA ALA A 44 -9.60 -13.75 -6.89
C ALA A 44 -8.15 -14.28 -6.80
N LEU A 45 -7.16 -13.38 -6.86
CA LEU A 45 -5.73 -13.73 -6.83
C LEU A 45 -5.34 -14.48 -5.55
N LYS A 46 -5.86 -14.02 -4.40
CA LYS A 46 -5.55 -14.60 -3.08
C LYS A 46 -6.61 -15.55 -2.54
N GLN A 47 -7.62 -15.87 -3.34
CA GLN A 47 -8.74 -16.76 -2.96
C GLN A 47 -9.44 -16.29 -1.67
N MET A 48 -9.62 -14.97 -1.52
CA MET A 48 -10.40 -14.38 -0.43
C MET A 48 -11.87 -14.71 -0.67
N ASN A 49 -12.53 -15.27 0.34
CA ASN A 49 -13.92 -15.73 0.28
C ASN A 49 -14.87 -14.83 1.10
N VAL A 50 -14.34 -13.86 1.83
CA VAL A 50 -15.11 -12.83 2.54
C VAL A 50 -14.81 -11.48 1.90
N TRP A 51 -15.87 -10.74 1.57
CA TRP A 51 -15.76 -9.38 1.06
C TRP A 51 -16.87 -8.50 1.64
N VAL A 52 -16.48 -7.58 2.52
CA VAL A 52 -17.37 -6.56 3.07
C VAL A 52 -17.12 -5.24 2.34
N HIS A 53 -18.12 -4.79 1.58
CA HIS A 53 -18.07 -3.57 0.80
C HIS A 53 -18.31 -2.34 1.69
N ASN A 54 -17.59 -1.24 1.44
CA ASN A 54 -17.72 0.00 2.22
C ASN A 54 -17.65 -0.24 3.73
N ALA A 55 -16.62 -0.97 4.15
CA ALA A 55 -16.41 -1.44 5.51
C ALA A 55 -15.97 -0.32 6.49
N TYR A 56 -15.60 0.87 6.00
CA TYR A 56 -15.23 1.99 6.88
C TYR A 56 -16.37 2.34 7.86
N ASP A 57 -16.04 2.51 9.14
CA ASP A 57 -16.98 2.73 10.25
C ASP A 57 -18.04 1.61 10.43
N ARG A 58 -17.80 0.42 9.86
CA ARG A 58 -18.67 -0.75 10.06
C ARG A 58 -18.01 -1.76 10.98
N GLU A 59 -18.85 -2.53 11.66
CA GLU A 59 -18.38 -3.70 12.39
C GLU A 59 -17.99 -4.82 11.42
N ILE A 60 -16.83 -5.41 11.68
CA ILE A 60 -16.32 -6.57 10.96
C ILE A 60 -15.81 -7.62 11.96
N ASP A 61 -15.83 -8.88 11.53
CA ASP A 61 -15.18 -9.97 12.23
C ASP A 61 -13.81 -10.21 11.60
N ILE A 62 -12.76 -9.95 12.39
CA ILE A 62 -11.38 -10.14 11.95
C ILE A 62 -11.12 -11.62 11.70
N GLN A 63 -10.66 -11.95 10.50
CA GLN A 63 -10.28 -13.30 10.13
C GLN A 63 -8.75 -13.49 10.20
N ASN A 64 -8.30 -14.73 10.11
CA ASN A 64 -6.87 -15.06 10.13
C ASN A 64 -6.09 -14.32 9.05
N GLU A 65 -6.62 -14.30 7.82
CA GLU A 65 -6.07 -13.54 6.72
C GLU A 65 -7.04 -12.41 6.38
N SER A 66 -6.63 -11.17 6.65
CA SER A 66 -7.44 -9.98 6.43
C SER A 66 -6.64 -8.93 5.68
N ILE A 67 -7.31 -8.21 4.79
CA ILE A 67 -6.75 -7.17 3.93
C ILE A 67 -7.73 -6.01 3.86
N PHE A 68 -7.19 -4.80 3.87
CA PHE A 68 -7.95 -3.60 3.57
C PHE A 68 -7.60 -3.14 2.16
N VAL A 69 -8.64 -2.88 1.36
CA VAL A 69 -8.50 -2.23 0.06
C VAL A 69 -9.21 -0.90 0.14
N PHE A 70 -8.49 0.21 0.05
CA PHE A 70 -9.08 1.53 0.24
C PHE A 70 -8.51 2.58 -0.70
N GLN A 71 -9.30 3.60 -0.95
CA GLN A 71 -8.89 4.75 -1.73
C GLN A 71 -9.16 6.02 -0.93
N LEU A 72 -8.16 6.88 -0.87
CA LEU A 72 -8.28 8.20 -0.27
C LEU A 72 -8.97 9.15 -1.26
N ARG A 73 -9.86 9.99 -0.77
CA ARG A 73 -10.60 10.95 -1.59
C ARG A 73 -9.62 11.89 -2.29
N GLY A 74 -9.80 12.06 -3.61
CA GLY A 74 -8.93 12.91 -4.44
C GLY A 74 -7.64 12.24 -4.91
N HIS A 75 -7.44 10.95 -4.63
CA HIS A 75 -6.33 10.15 -5.13
C HIS A 75 -6.78 9.18 -6.20
N SER A 76 -5.96 8.95 -7.23
CA SER A 76 -6.27 8.03 -8.33
C SER A 76 -5.86 6.58 -8.05
N TRP A 77 -5.20 6.34 -6.92
CA TRP A 77 -4.65 5.05 -6.51
C TRP A 77 -5.45 4.45 -5.35
N SER A 78 -5.85 3.20 -5.49
CA SER A 78 -6.31 2.37 -4.37
C SER A 78 -5.11 1.69 -3.71
N LEU A 79 -5.12 1.57 -2.40
CA LEU A 79 -4.11 0.92 -1.59
C LEU A 79 -4.62 -0.44 -1.10
N ILE A 80 -3.76 -1.45 -1.19
CA ILE A 80 -3.94 -2.76 -0.57
C ILE A 80 -2.99 -2.82 0.61
N TYR A 81 -3.55 -3.04 1.80
CA TYR A 81 -2.84 -3.04 3.06
C TYR A 81 -3.14 -4.31 3.84
N LYS A 82 -2.10 -4.96 4.35
CA LYS A 82 -2.24 -6.08 5.27
C LYS A 82 -1.95 -5.60 6.69
N PRO A 83 -2.94 -5.54 7.59
CA PRO A 83 -2.66 -5.26 8.99
C PRO A 83 -1.80 -6.37 9.62
N HIS A 84 -1.05 -6.05 10.67
CA HIS A 84 -0.27 -7.00 11.44
C HIS A 84 -1.19 -7.89 12.28
N ILE A 85 -1.65 -8.96 11.63
CA ILE A 85 -2.34 -10.08 12.27
C ILE A 85 -1.33 -11.22 12.41
N PHE A 86 -1.37 -11.95 13.53
CA PHE A 86 -0.44 -13.06 13.83
C PHE A 86 -0.34 -14.15 12.73
N SER A 87 -1.22 -14.13 11.72
CA SER A 87 -1.14 -15.08 10.61
C SER A 87 -0.04 -14.74 9.60
N ARG A 88 0.79 -15.76 9.33
CA ARG A 88 1.95 -15.71 8.44
C ARG A 88 1.68 -16.19 7.02
N ARG A 89 0.44 -16.46 6.58
CA ARG A 89 0.25 -17.08 5.25
C ARG A 89 0.08 -16.06 4.13
N LEU A 90 -0.59 -14.94 4.39
CA LEU A 90 -0.73 -13.89 3.40
C LEU A 90 0.45 -12.91 3.46
N TYR A 91 1.15 -12.75 2.35
CA TYR A 91 2.07 -11.63 2.16
C TYR A 91 1.72 -10.93 0.87
N LEU A 92 1.85 -9.61 0.88
CA LEU A 92 1.82 -8.78 -0.30
C LEU A 92 3.22 -8.84 -0.93
N THR A 93 3.29 -9.21 -2.19
CA THR A 93 4.56 -9.41 -2.91
C THR A 93 4.65 -8.52 -4.15
N GLU A 94 5.84 -8.44 -4.74
CA GLU A 94 6.00 -7.78 -6.04
C GLU A 94 5.24 -8.50 -7.17
N GLU A 95 5.06 -9.81 -7.06
CA GLU A 95 4.27 -10.62 -7.99
C GLU A 95 2.80 -10.20 -7.95
N ASP A 96 2.26 -9.89 -6.77
CA ASP A 96 0.89 -9.41 -6.64
C ASP A 96 0.67 -8.09 -7.38
N ALA A 97 1.62 -7.14 -7.26
CA ALA A 97 1.56 -5.89 -8.03
C ALA A 97 1.59 -6.17 -9.55
N CYS A 98 2.48 -7.07 -9.99
CA CYS A 98 2.58 -7.48 -11.39
C CYS A 98 1.26 -8.09 -11.88
N SER A 99 0.74 -9.11 -11.21
CA SER A 99 -0.49 -9.80 -11.58
C SER A 99 -1.71 -8.89 -11.58
N ILE A 100 -1.87 -8.02 -10.57
CA ILE A 100 -3.00 -7.08 -10.56
C ILE A 100 -2.89 -6.08 -11.71
N SER A 101 -1.69 -5.57 -11.99
CA SER A 101 -1.48 -4.63 -13.10
C SER A 101 -1.86 -5.25 -14.45
N GLU A 102 -1.60 -6.54 -14.63
CA GLU A 102 -1.98 -7.32 -15.81
C GLU A 102 -3.50 -7.54 -15.87
N LEU A 103 -4.08 -8.09 -14.80
CA LEU A 103 -5.51 -8.43 -14.71
C LEU A 103 -6.42 -7.21 -14.95
N LEU A 104 -6.00 -6.04 -14.47
CA LEU A 104 -6.76 -4.81 -14.58
C LEU A 104 -6.30 -3.91 -15.74
N ASN A 105 -5.29 -4.33 -16.50
CA ASN A 105 -4.68 -3.54 -17.58
C ASN A 105 -4.41 -2.08 -17.14
N THR A 106 -3.72 -1.94 -16.00
CA THR A 106 -3.42 -0.66 -15.35
C THR A 106 -2.00 -0.66 -14.76
N SER A 107 -1.64 0.42 -14.07
CA SER A 107 -0.39 0.53 -13.31
C SER A 107 -0.55 0.06 -11.87
N ALA A 108 0.46 -0.62 -11.34
CA ALA A 108 0.57 -0.97 -9.94
C ALA A 108 1.98 -0.69 -9.40
N ILE A 109 2.06 -0.32 -8.12
CA ILE A 109 3.33 -0.08 -7.41
C ILE A 109 3.35 -1.02 -6.21
N PHE A 110 4.37 -1.89 -6.15
CA PHE A 110 4.77 -2.50 -4.89
C PHE A 110 5.66 -1.49 -4.15
N TYR A 111 5.37 -1.22 -2.89
CA TYR A 111 6.20 -0.37 -2.04
C TYR A 111 6.46 -1.06 -0.69
N ALA A 112 7.73 -1.05 -0.28
CA ALA A 112 8.15 -1.49 1.04
C ALA A 112 9.17 -0.51 1.62
N GLY A 113 9.00 -0.15 2.89
CA GLY A 113 9.95 0.63 3.68
C GLY A 113 10.17 -0.04 5.04
N SER A 114 11.41 0.01 5.54
CA SER A 114 11.74 -0.42 6.90
C SER A 114 12.72 0.55 7.54
N ASP A 115 12.29 1.14 8.67
CA ASP A 115 13.12 1.97 9.53
C ASP A 115 14.20 1.16 10.25
N THR A 116 13.91 -0.10 10.54
CA THR A 116 14.74 -1.00 11.33
C THR A 116 15.99 -1.44 10.57
N CYS A 117 15.84 -1.70 9.27
CA CYS A 117 16.91 -2.15 8.39
C CYS A 117 17.38 -1.07 7.40
N GLY A 118 16.81 0.13 7.45
CA GLY A 118 17.07 1.20 6.48
C GLY A 118 16.76 0.76 5.05
N THR A 119 15.71 -0.06 4.84
CA THR A 119 15.34 -0.56 3.52
C THR A 119 14.26 0.29 2.88
N LEU A 120 14.35 0.39 1.55
CA LEU A 120 13.39 1.10 0.72
C LEU A 120 13.32 0.42 -0.64
N GLU A 121 12.13 -0.02 -1.00
CA GLU A 121 11.88 -0.71 -2.26
C GLU A 121 10.62 -0.14 -2.92
N TYR A 122 10.70 0.08 -4.22
CA TYR A 122 9.51 0.30 -5.03
C TYR A 122 9.66 -0.36 -6.39
N HIS A 123 8.59 -1.01 -6.85
CA HIS A 123 8.52 -1.64 -8.17
C HIS A 123 7.26 -1.18 -8.89
N LEU A 124 7.43 -0.49 -10.02
CA LEU A 124 6.35 -0.05 -10.90
C LEU A 124 6.10 -1.08 -11.99
N TYR A 125 4.85 -1.50 -12.11
CA TYR A 125 4.36 -2.35 -13.17
C TYR A 125 3.28 -1.63 -13.97
N SER A 126 3.20 -1.93 -15.26
CA SER A 126 2.10 -1.51 -16.12
C SER A 126 1.71 -2.69 -17.00
N ASN A 127 0.45 -3.12 -16.92
CA ASN A 127 -0.09 -4.23 -17.72
C ASN A 127 0.76 -5.50 -17.62
N GLY A 128 1.21 -5.86 -16.41
CA GLY A 128 2.06 -7.03 -16.16
C GLY A 128 3.55 -6.84 -16.51
N VAL A 129 3.96 -5.66 -16.97
CA VAL A 129 5.35 -5.40 -17.37
C VAL A 129 6.04 -4.50 -16.36
N SER A 130 7.17 -4.96 -15.83
CA SER A 130 8.04 -4.17 -14.94
C SER A 130 8.62 -2.96 -15.68
N GLN A 131 8.25 -1.76 -15.25
CA GLN A 131 8.69 -0.49 -15.84
C GLN A 131 9.91 0.07 -15.12
N GLU A 132 9.93 0.00 -13.79
CA GLU A 132 11.01 0.54 -12.97
C GLU A 132 11.06 -0.18 -11.62
N LYS A 133 12.27 -0.47 -11.13
CA LYS A 133 12.50 -1.07 -9.82
C LYS A 133 13.67 -0.37 -9.13
N LEU A 134 13.49 -0.02 -7.86
CA LEU A 134 14.55 0.34 -6.94
C LEU A 134 14.51 -0.62 -5.75
N SER A 135 15.65 -1.19 -5.39
CA SER A 135 15.84 -1.90 -4.12
C SER A 135 17.08 -1.33 -3.42
N PHE A 136 16.86 -0.82 -2.21
CA PHE A 136 17.87 -0.13 -1.41
C PHE A 136 17.86 -0.65 0.01
N GLU A 137 19.07 -0.86 0.55
CA GLU A 137 19.33 -1.18 1.94
C GLU A 137 20.58 -0.42 2.38
N GLU A 138 20.45 0.42 3.40
CA GLU A 138 21.51 1.34 3.79
C GLU A 138 22.83 0.62 4.11
N GLY A 139 23.92 1.07 3.46
CA GLY A 139 25.24 0.48 3.62
C GLY A 139 25.44 -0.91 3.00
N ILE A 140 24.39 -1.53 2.44
CA ILE A 140 24.43 -2.92 1.97
C ILE A 140 24.16 -3.01 0.47
N LYS A 141 23.04 -2.43 -0.01
CA LYS A 141 22.56 -2.65 -1.38
C LYS A 141 21.96 -1.38 -1.99
N LYS A 142 22.23 -1.16 -3.28
CA LYS A 142 21.53 -0.16 -4.10
C LYS A 142 21.45 -0.64 -5.54
N GLU A 143 20.29 -1.15 -5.91
CA GLU A 143 19.98 -1.67 -7.24
C GLU A 143 18.86 -0.85 -7.87
N PHE A 144 19.03 -0.50 -9.14
CA PHE A 144 18.05 0.26 -9.88
C PHE A 144 17.99 -0.22 -11.33
N GLN A 145 16.77 -0.43 -11.82
CA GLN A 145 16.49 -0.81 -13.21
C GLN A 145 15.28 -0.02 -13.69
N SER A 146 15.36 0.60 -14.87
CA SER A 146 14.26 1.40 -15.41
C SER A 146 14.20 1.32 -16.92
N GLN A 147 12.99 1.19 -17.45
CA GLN A 147 12.66 1.43 -18.86
C GLN A 147 12.26 2.90 -19.10
N LEU A 148 11.94 3.64 -18.03
CA LEU A 148 11.42 5.00 -18.08
C LEU A 148 12.53 6.06 -18.02
N ARG A 149 13.66 5.72 -17.39
CA ARG A 149 14.73 6.67 -17.07
C ARG A 149 16.09 6.09 -17.42
N GLN A 150 16.95 6.91 -18.01
CA GLN A 150 18.35 6.57 -18.30
C GLN A 150 19.25 7.01 -17.15
N VAL A 151 19.08 6.37 -15.99
CA VAL A 151 19.86 6.65 -14.77
C VAL A 151 20.46 5.36 -14.26
N GLU A 152 21.75 5.37 -13.94
CA GLU A 152 22.41 4.25 -13.28
C GLU A 152 22.30 4.37 -11.75
N ALA A 153 22.21 3.23 -11.06
CA ALA A 153 22.08 3.19 -9.59
C ALA A 153 23.15 4.02 -8.84
N ARG A 154 24.39 4.02 -9.34
CA ARG A 154 25.50 4.79 -8.74
C ARG A 154 25.28 6.32 -8.77
N ASN A 155 24.48 6.81 -9.72
CA ASN A 155 24.19 8.23 -9.87
C ASN A 155 23.02 8.71 -8.99
N ILE A 156 22.30 7.78 -8.35
CA ILE A 156 21.27 8.11 -7.36
C ILE A 156 21.96 8.52 -6.06
N LYS A 157 21.94 9.83 -5.76
CA LYS A 157 22.61 10.41 -4.58
C LYS A 157 21.92 10.05 -3.26
N SER A 158 20.59 10.03 -3.26
CA SER A 158 19.77 9.67 -2.09
C SER A 158 18.62 8.80 -2.57
N ALA A 159 18.57 7.54 -2.12
CA ALA A 159 17.49 6.62 -2.45
C ALA A 159 16.14 7.13 -1.90
N TYR A 160 16.15 7.71 -0.69
CA TYR A 160 14.96 8.29 -0.08
C TYR A 160 14.35 9.43 -0.90
N ALA A 161 15.16 10.43 -1.27
CA ALA A 161 14.69 11.55 -2.09
C ALA A 161 14.25 11.07 -3.49
N PHE A 162 14.96 10.09 -4.05
CA PHE A 162 14.63 9.52 -5.35
C PHE A 162 13.27 8.82 -5.35
N THR A 163 13.00 7.99 -4.34
CA THR A 163 11.70 7.32 -4.16
C THR A 163 10.58 8.31 -3.87
N MET A 164 10.80 9.27 -2.98
CA MET A 164 9.83 10.34 -2.70
C MET A 164 9.40 11.06 -3.98
N ASN A 165 10.37 11.46 -4.82
CA ASN A 165 10.10 12.12 -6.08
C ASN A 165 9.40 11.18 -7.07
N PHE A 166 9.83 9.92 -7.17
CA PHE A 166 9.15 8.92 -7.99
C PHE A 166 7.66 8.80 -7.64
N ILE A 167 7.32 8.62 -6.36
CA ILE A 167 5.91 8.47 -5.92
C ILE A 167 5.10 9.74 -6.23
N ARG A 168 5.71 10.93 -6.08
CA ARG A 168 5.08 12.20 -6.46
C ARG A 168 4.82 12.29 -7.96
N GLU A 169 5.78 11.89 -8.79
CA GLU A 169 5.63 11.85 -10.26
C GLU A 169 4.51 10.91 -10.71
N GLN A 170 4.22 9.87 -9.92
CA GLN A 170 3.09 8.95 -10.17
C GLN A 170 1.72 9.51 -9.72
N ASP A 171 1.67 10.74 -9.19
CA ASP A 171 0.47 11.29 -8.56
C ASP A 171 -0.07 10.36 -7.45
N ALA A 172 0.83 9.67 -6.76
CA ALA A 172 0.53 8.71 -5.71
C ALA A 172 0.89 9.24 -4.32
N TYR A 173 0.33 8.61 -3.29
CA TYR A 173 0.62 8.92 -1.91
C TYR A 173 0.66 7.64 -1.07
N ILE A 174 1.73 7.49 -0.30
CA ILE A 174 1.93 6.39 0.64
C ILE A 174 1.75 6.94 2.05
N PRO A 175 0.64 6.61 2.73
CA PRO A 175 0.38 7.10 4.08
C PRO A 175 1.27 6.39 5.11
N CYS A 176 1.47 7.03 6.26
CA CYS A 176 2.00 6.38 7.45
C CYS A 176 0.84 5.77 8.24
N LEU A 177 0.79 4.43 8.32
CA LEU A 177 -0.14 3.71 9.18
C LEU A 177 0.63 3.05 10.32
N ILE A 178 0.27 3.38 11.56
CA ILE A 178 0.87 2.80 12.77
C ILE A 178 -0.17 1.95 13.49
N GLU A 179 0.15 0.69 13.71
CA GLU A 179 -0.70 -0.22 14.47
C GLU A 179 -0.30 -0.17 15.95
N ALA A 180 -1.22 0.25 16.82
CA ALA A 180 -0.95 0.32 18.26
C ALA A 180 -1.31 -0.96 19.00
N GLU A 181 -2.29 -1.71 18.49
CA GLU A 181 -2.75 -2.97 19.09
C GLU A 181 -2.91 -4.04 18.01
N GLY A 182 -2.33 -5.21 18.27
CA GLY A 182 -2.43 -6.36 17.37
C GLY A 182 -3.86 -6.90 17.29
N LEU A 183 -4.24 -7.36 16.10
CA LEU A 183 -5.54 -7.97 15.87
C LEU A 183 -5.52 -9.46 16.25
N SER A 184 -6.60 -9.91 16.89
CA SER A 184 -6.84 -11.34 17.15
C SER A 184 -7.91 -11.88 16.20
N PRO A 185 -7.67 -13.03 15.53
CA PRO A 185 -8.71 -13.70 14.76
C PRO A 185 -9.96 -13.99 15.63
N GLY A 186 -11.14 -13.76 15.06
CA GLY A 186 -12.43 -13.87 15.75
C GLY A 186 -12.83 -12.63 16.57
N GLN A 187 -11.97 -11.62 16.66
CA GLN A 187 -12.32 -10.35 17.28
C GLN A 187 -13.30 -9.58 16.39
N ARG A 188 -14.43 -9.16 16.97
CA ARG A 188 -15.34 -8.19 16.35
C ARG A 188 -14.87 -6.78 16.69
N THR A 189 -14.75 -5.92 15.68
CA THR A 189 -14.29 -4.53 15.84
C THR A 189 -14.94 -3.64 14.79
N THR A 190 -15.05 -2.34 15.08
CA THR A 190 -15.30 -1.34 14.04
C THR A 190 -14.03 -1.13 13.22
N LEU A 191 -14.14 -1.19 11.90
CA LEU A 191 -13.04 -0.90 10.97
C LEU A 191 -12.92 0.60 10.78
N ARG A 192 -11.94 1.21 11.44
CA ARG A 192 -11.63 2.64 11.35
C ARG A 192 -10.13 2.85 11.43
N ILE A 193 -9.64 3.84 10.70
CA ILE A 193 -8.27 4.35 10.87
C ILE A 193 -8.39 5.66 11.66
N GLU A 194 -7.81 5.68 12.86
CA GLU A 194 -7.76 6.88 13.69
C GLU A 194 -7.01 8.01 12.97
N ASP A 195 -7.45 9.24 13.20
CA ASP A 195 -6.97 10.45 12.51
C ASP A 195 -7.23 10.54 10.99
N LEU A 196 -7.95 9.55 10.44
CA LEU A 196 -8.52 9.60 9.10
C LEU A 196 -10.03 9.86 9.16
N MET A 197 -10.47 11.00 8.63
CA MET A 197 -11.90 11.35 8.69
C MET A 197 -12.70 10.53 7.68
N PRO A 198 -13.98 10.18 7.96
CA PRO A 198 -14.78 9.38 7.03
C PRO A 198 -14.96 10.05 5.64
N ASN A 199 -14.98 11.38 5.59
CA ASN A 199 -15.07 12.14 4.34
C ASN A 199 -13.72 12.20 3.59
N GLU A 200 -12.62 11.73 4.16
CA GLU A 200 -11.31 11.61 3.51
C GLU A 200 -11.11 10.25 2.85
N VAL A 201 -11.96 9.28 3.18
CA VAL A 201 -12.05 7.98 2.51
C VAL A 201 -13.03 8.09 1.35
N GLU A 202 -12.60 7.70 0.16
CA GLU A 202 -13.51 7.54 -0.98
C GLU A 202 -14.30 6.24 -0.82
N ARG A 203 -13.57 5.15 -0.51
CA ARG A 203 -14.13 3.84 -0.20
C ARG A 203 -13.07 2.99 0.52
N MET A 204 -13.51 2.11 1.40
CA MET A 204 -12.68 1.05 1.98
C MET A 204 -13.48 -0.25 2.00
N ASP A 205 -12.90 -1.30 1.47
CA ASP A 205 -13.42 -2.66 1.50
C ASP A 205 -12.53 -3.52 2.39
N TYR A 206 -13.15 -4.52 3.01
CA TYR A 206 -12.47 -5.54 3.80
C TYR A 206 -12.55 -6.87 3.07
N LEU A 207 -11.39 -7.48 2.85
CA LEU A 207 -11.26 -8.80 2.24
C LEU A 207 -10.67 -9.75 3.27
N ALA A 208 -11.15 -10.99 3.29
CA ALA A 208 -10.61 -12.01 4.18
C ALA A 208 -10.75 -13.43 3.63
N GLN A 209 -9.95 -14.32 4.21
CA GLN A 209 -10.07 -15.77 4.04
C GLN A 209 -10.52 -16.39 5.37
N GLN A 210 -11.67 -17.05 5.35
CA GLN A 210 -12.18 -17.90 6.44
C GLN A 210 -11.44 -19.24 6.50
#